data_AF-A0A212K6N6-F1
#
_entry.id   AF-A0A212K6N6-F1
#
_cell.length_a   1.000
_cell.length_b   1.000
_cell.length_c   1.000
_cell.angle_alpha   90.00
_cell.angle_beta   90.00
_cell.angle_gamma   90.00
#
_symmetry.space_group_name_H-M   'P 1'
#
loop_
_entity.id
_entity.type
_entity.pdbx_description
1 polymer ?
#
loop_
_entity_poly.entity_id
_entity_poly.type
_entity_poly.pdbx_seq_one_letter_code
_entity_poly.pdbx_strand_id
1 'polypeptide(L)'
;MGALKIDCYCNERQMASLVKAVTGHLYESDRSEIPDFDDVINGVRVCVEFETYMDTVQLKTSEVLDSDWDLLYEDSAVLTSRLRAIVDEYNRNESEACEQSRDILSDRYTS
;
A
#
# COMPACT_ATOMS: atom_id res chain seq x y z
N MET A 1 4.62 -19.67 -24.97
CA MET A 1 5.01 -18.79 -23.85
C MET A 1 4.99 -19.65 -22.60
N GLY A 2 6.15 -20.10 -22.14
CA GLY A 2 6.23 -20.83 -20.87
C GLY A 2 5.94 -19.83 -19.75
N ALA A 3 4.94 -20.11 -18.91
CA ALA A 3 4.71 -19.31 -17.72
C ALA A 3 5.97 -19.41 -16.86
N LEU A 4 6.66 -18.28 -16.65
CA LEU A 4 7.73 -18.18 -15.65
C LEU A 4 7.09 -18.55 -14.32
N LYS A 5 7.47 -19.71 -13.79
CA LYS A 5 6.99 -20.15 -12.48
C LYS A 5 7.71 -19.29 -11.46
N ILE A 6 7.05 -18.23 -11.01
CA ILE A 6 7.52 -17.40 -9.90
C ILE A 6 7.47 -18.29 -8.66
N ASP A 7 8.63 -18.56 -8.07
CA ASP A 7 8.74 -19.40 -6.87
C ASP A 7 8.75 -18.45 -5.66
N CYS A 8 7.56 -18.13 -5.16
CA CYS A 8 7.39 -17.27 -4.00
C CYS A 8 7.57 -18.08 -2.71
N TYR A 9 8.23 -17.49 -1.72
CA TYR A 9 8.28 -18.02 -0.36
C TYR A 9 6.90 -17.92 0.31
N CYS A 10 6.22 -16.80 0.15
CA CYS A 10 4.87 -16.62 0.69
C CYS A 10 3.85 -17.30 -0.20
N ASN A 11 2.99 -18.10 0.41
CA ASN A 11 1.77 -18.53 -0.29
C ASN A 11 0.76 -17.38 -0.40
N GLU A 12 -0.27 -17.58 -1.23
CA GLU A 12 -1.29 -16.56 -1.48
C GLU A 12 -1.99 -16.04 -0.21
N ARG A 13 -2.19 -16.89 0.80
CA ARG A 13 -2.83 -16.46 2.06
C ARG A 13 -1.91 -15.58 2.88
N GLN A 14 -0.62 -15.92 2.93
CA GLN A 14 0.38 -15.09 3.59
C GLN A 14 0.46 -13.73 2.88
N MET A 15 0.62 -13.72 1.56
CA MET A 15 0.68 -12.48 0.77
C MET A 15 -0.56 -11.61 0.94
N ALA A 16 -1.77 -12.20 0.92
CA ALA A 16 -3.01 -11.46 1.18
C ALA A 16 -3.05 -10.85 2.59
N SER A 17 -2.49 -11.54 3.60
CA SER A 17 -2.35 -11.00 4.96
C SER A 17 -1.39 -9.82 5.02
N LEU A 18 -0.26 -9.88 4.30
CA LEU A 18 0.71 -8.78 4.23
C LEU A 18 0.06 -7.53 3.61
N VAL A 19 -0.57 -7.71 2.45
CA VAL A 19 -1.28 -6.64 1.74
C VAL A 19 -2.35 -6.03 2.63
N LYS A 20 -3.14 -6.85 3.32
CA LYS A 20 -4.20 -6.38 4.22
C LYS A 20 -3.64 -5.53 5.37
N ALA A 21 -2.53 -5.96 5.99
CA ALA A 21 -1.92 -5.23 7.09
C ALA A 21 -1.41 -3.86 6.65
N VAL A 22 -0.66 -3.82 5.53
CA VAL A 22 -0.15 -2.56 4.96
C VAL A 22 -1.29 -1.64 4.51
N THR A 23 -2.37 -2.22 3.96
CA THR A 23 -3.57 -1.44 3.58
C THR A 23 -4.25 -0.86 4.82
N GLY A 24 -4.43 -1.66 5.88
CA GLY A 24 -4.98 -1.15 7.15
C GLY A 24 -4.17 0.02 7.67
N HIS A 25 -2.85 -0.12 7.72
CA HIS A 25 -1.93 0.95 8.10
C HIS A 25 -2.10 2.22 7.26
N LEU A 26 -2.22 2.08 5.93
CA LEU A 26 -2.44 3.20 5.01
C LEU A 26 -3.73 3.97 5.34
N TYR A 27 -4.83 3.26 5.58
CA TYR A 27 -6.15 3.87 5.83
C TYR A 27 -6.35 4.34 7.29
N GLU A 28 -5.56 3.83 8.24
CA GLU A 28 -5.60 4.23 9.64
C GLU A 28 -4.66 5.40 9.97
N SER A 29 -3.69 5.68 9.09
CA SER A 29 -2.73 6.77 9.25
C SER A 29 -3.30 8.14 8.87
N ASP A 30 -2.72 9.20 9.45
CA ASP A 30 -2.99 10.56 8.98
C ASP A 30 -2.36 10.74 7.59
N ARG A 31 -3.17 11.18 6.63
CA ARG A 31 -2.74 11.37 5.24
C ARG A 31 -1.61 12.38 5.08
N SER A 32 -1.52 13.37 5.97
CA SER A 32 -0.48 14.40 5.91
C SER A 32 0.92 13.86 6.21
N GLU A 33 0.98 12.72 6.90
CA GLU A 33 2.23 12.07 7.29
C GLU A 33 1.96 10.57 7.52
N ILE A 34 2.04 9.79 6.44
CA ILE A 34 1.89 8.32 6.52
C ILE A 34 3.27 7.75 6.89
N PRO A 35 3.43 7.17 8.10
CA PRO A 35 4.70 6.60 8.50
C PRO A 35 4.99 5.34 7.70
N ASP A 36 6.28 5.01 7.58
CA ASP A 36 6.71 3.74 7.02
C ASP A 36 6.13 2.57 7.81
N PHE A 37 5.84 1.48 7.10
CA PHE A 37 5.37 0.24 7.70
C PHE A 37 6.54 -0.72 7.86
N ASP A 38 6.80 -1.16 9.07
CA ASP A 38 7.85 -2.15 9.37
C ASP A 38 7.34 -3.10 10.45
N ASP A 39 6.96 -4.32 10.05
CA ASP A 39 6.41 -5.32 10.96
C ASP A 39 6.75 -6.75 10.53
N VAL A 40 6.65 -7.69 11.48
CA VAL A 40 6.83 -9.13 11.25
C VAL A 40 5.48 -9.82 11.22
N ILE A 41 5.10 -10.32 10.04
CA ILE A 41 3.80 -10.96 9.81
C ILE A 41 4.02 -12.36 9.24
N ASN A 42 3.43 -13.38 9.86
CA ASN A 42 3.51 -14.77 9.39
C ASN A 42 4.94 -15.29 9.20
N GLY A 43 5.90 -14.79 9.99
CA GLY A 43 7.30 -15.24 9.99
C GLY A 43 8.20 -14.55 8.96
N VAL A 44 7.69 -13.57 8.21
CA VAL A 44 8.49 -12.69 7.34
C VAL A 44 8.41 -11.26 7.84
N ARG A 45 9.47 -10.48 7.65
CA ARG A 45 9.47 -9.04 7.91
C ARG A 45 9.01 -8.32 6.66
N VAL A 46 8.15 -7.33 6.81
CA VAL A 46 7.64 -6.49 5.73
C VAL A 46 7.99 -5.05 6.01
N CYS A 47 8.77 -4.46 5.11
CA CYS A 47 9.17 -3.06 5.15
C CYS A 47 8.52 -2.36 3.96
N VAL A 48 7.74 -1.30 4.20
CA VAL A 48 7.11 -0.50 3.15
C VAL A 48 7.34 0.96 3.44
N GLU A 49 7.95 1.65 2.50
CA GLU A 49 8.23 3.08 2.59
C GLU A 49 7.21 3.86 1.78
N PHE A 50 6.62 4.87 2.41
CA PHE A 50 5.66 5.77 1.78
C PHE A 50 6.25 7.17 1.66
N GLU A 51 5.93 7.86 0.57
CA GLU A 51 6.19 9.29 0.43
C GLU A 51 4.88 10.02 0.24
N THR A 52 4.58 10.95 1.15
CA THR A 52 3.45 11.85 1.04
C THR A 52 3.92 13.15 0.39
N TYR A 53 3.39 13.46 -0.79
CA TYR A 53 3.64 14.73 -1.47
C TYR A 53 2.32 15.44 -1.78
N MET A 54 2.15 16.62 -1.18
CA MET A 54 0.90 17.39 -1.23
C MET A 54 -0.31 16.54 -0.82
N ASP A 55 -1.12 16.17 -1.80
CA ASP A 55 -2.37 15.44 -1.66
C ASP A 55 -2.22 13.97 -2.10
N THR A 56 -1.02 13.51 -2.44
CA THR A 56 -0.79 12.17 -2.99
C THR A 56 0.17 11.37 -2.14
N VAL A 57 -0.15 10.09 -2.00
CA VAL A 57 0.71 9.08 -1.38
C VAL A 57 1.40 8.28 -2.48
N GLN A 58 2.69 8.05 -2.34
CA GLN A 58 3.48 7.23 -3.25
C GLN A 58 4.13 6.07 -2.50
N LEU A 59 4.15 4.90 -3.13
CA LEU A 59 4.92 3.75 -2.67
C LEU A 59 6.36 3.88 -3.15
N LYS A 60 7.32 4.10 -2.24
CA LYS A 60 8.75 4.17 -2.58
C LYS A 60 9.35 2.79 -2.75
N THR A 61 9.26 1.99 -1.69
CA THR A 61 9.83 0.65 -1.60
C THR A 61 8.85 -0.27 -0.91
N SER A 62 8.93 -1.57 -1.22
CA SER A 62 8.23 -2.61 -0.48
C SER A 62 9.06 -3.87 -0.52
N GLU A 63 9.50 -4.34 0.64
CA GLU A 63 10.43 -5.44 0.79
C GLU A 63 9.83 -6.49 1.72
N VAL A 64 9.96 -7.75 1.32
CA VAL A 64 9.65 -8.91 2.16
C VAL A 64 10.97 -9.60 2.46
N LEU A 65 11.30 -9.71 3.74
CA LEU A 65 12.53 -10.34 4.21
C LEU A 65 12.20 -11.63 4.97
N ASP A 66 13.05 -12.63 4.84
CA ASP A 66 12.94 -13.85 5.65
C ASP A 66 13.49 -13.66 7.08
N SER A 67 13.60 -14.76 7.83
CA SER A 67 14.11 -14.74 9.21
C SER A 67 15.57 -14.34 9.34
N ASP A 68 16.35 -14.51 8.27
CA ASP A 68 17.77 -14.18 8.21
C ASP A 68 18.01 -12.78 7.62
N TRP A 69 16.92 -12.02 7.38
CA TRP A 69 16.91 -10.68 6.79
C TRP A 69 17.30 -10.66 5.31
N ASP A 70 17.23 -11.82 4.64
CA ASP A 70 17.48 -11.90 3.21
C ASP A 70 16.23 -11.47 2.44
N LEU A 71 16.47 -10.68 1.38
CA LEU A 71 15.41 -10.14 0.53
C LEU A 71 14.79 -11.23 -0.35
N LEU A 72 13.49 -11.44 -0.18
CA LEU A 72 12.68 -12.32 -1.01
C LEU A 72 12.20 -11.53 -2.24
N TYR A 73 12.98 -11.56 -3.32
CA TYR A 73 12.75 -10.72 -4.51
C TYR A 73 11.38 -10.96 -5.16
N GLU A 74 10.99 -12.23 -5.32
CA GLU A 74 9.73 -12.63 -5.92
C GLU A 74 8.54 -12.15 -5.10
N ASP A 75 8.57 -12.37 -3.79
CA ASP A 75 7.53 -11.93 -2.86
C ASP A 75 7.44 -10.40 -2.80
N SER A 76 8.59 -9.72 -2.74
CA SER A 76 8.68 -8.26 -2.77
C SER A 76 8.06 -7.69 -4.04
N ALA A 77 8.36 -8.28 -5.21
CA ALA A 77 7.78 -7.85 -6.48
C ALA A 77 6.25 -8.04 -6.52
N VAL A 78 5.75 -9.17 -5.98
CA VAL A 78 4.30 -9.42 -5.87
C VAL A 78 3.65 -8.43 -4.92
N LEU A 79 4.27 -8.16 -3.77
CA LEU A 79 3.78 -7.18 -2.80
C LEU A 79 3.74 -5.78 -3.43
N THR A 80 4.82 -5.32 -4.08
CA THR A 80 4.89 -4.03 -4.79
C THR A 80 3.75 -3.91 -5.79
N SER A 81 3.53 -4.95 -6.61
CA SER A 81 2.50 -4.92 -7.64
C SER A 81 1.10 -4.77 -7.05
N ARG A 82 0.82 -5.39 -5.90
CA ARG A 82 -0.49 -5.31 -5.23
C ARG A 82 -0.67 -3.96 -4.53
N LEU A 83 0.35 -3.50 -3.82
CA LEU A 83 0.31 -2.23 -3.10
C LEU A 83 0.18 -1.02 -4.04
N ARG A 84 0.80 -1.05 -5.23
CA ARG A 84 0.63 0.02 -6.22
C ARG A 84 -0.84 0.24 -6.59
N ALA A 85 -1.56 -0.85 -6.88
CA ALA A 85 -2.98 -0.75 -7.21
C ALA A 85 -3.80 -0.16 -6.05
N ILE A 86 -3.46 -0.50 -4.82
CA ILE A 86 -4.14 -0.01 -3.60
C ILE A 86 -3.83 1.47 -3.37
N VAL A 87 -2.58 1.90 -3.54
CA VAL A 87 -2.19 3.31 -3.39
C VAL A 87 -2.83 4.17 -4.48
N ASP A 88 -2.93 3.67 -5.71
CA ASP A 88 -3.64 4.35 -6.80
C ASP A 88 -5.13 4.50 -6.49
N GLU A 89 -5.77 3.46 -5.96
CA GLU A 89 -7.17 3.50 -5.53
C GLU A 89 -7.38 4.44 -4.34
N TYR A 90 -6.48 4.41 -3.35
CA TYR A 90 -6.50 5.32 -2.20
C TYR A 90 -6.46 6.78 -2.65
N ASN A 91 -5.48 7.15 -3.48
CA ASN A 91 -5.35 8.51 -3.99
C ASN A 91 -6.57 8.96 -4.80
N ARG A 92 -7.15 8.06 -5.59
CA ARG A 92 -8.36 8.34 -6.37
C ARG A 92 -9.56 8.62 -5.47
N ASN A 93 -9.81 7.75 -4.49
CA ASN A 93 -10.93 7.88 -3.55
C ASN A 93 -10.83 9.20 -2.76
N GLU A 94 -9.62 9.57 -2.36
CA GLU A 94 -9.34 10.83 -1.67
C GLU A 94 -9.58 12.06 -2.54
N SER A 95 -9.20 12.01 -3.81
CA SER A 95 -9.49 13.08 -4.77
C SER A 95 -11.00 13.26 -4.96
N GLU A 96 -11.73 12.15 -5.15
CA GLU A 96 -13.19 12.17 -5.33
C GLU A 96 -13.90 12.69 -4.08
N ALA A 97 -13.45 12.34 -2.86
CA ALA A 97 -13.99 12.85 -1.61
C ALA A 97 -13.77 14.37 -1.43
N CYS A 98 -12.61 14.87 -1.87
CA CYS A 98 -12.29 16.30 -1.84
C CYS A 98 -13.18 17.10 -2.81
N GLU A 99 -13.40 16.58 -4.02
CA GLU A 99 -14.32 17.17 -5.00
C GLU A 99 -15.75 17.23 -4.47
N GLN A 100 -16.28 16.12 -3.96
CA GLN A 100 -17.62 16.08 -3.37
C GLN A 100 -17.78 17.08 -2.20
N SER A 101 -16.74 17.23 -1.37
CA SER A 101 -16.75 18.20 -0.27
C SER A 101 -16.81 19.65 -0.78
N ARG A 102 -16.11 19.96 -1.87
CA ARG A 102 -16.15 21.29 -2.51
C ARG A 102 -17.52 21.58 -3.10
N ASP A 103 -18.13 20.60 -3.77
CA ASP A 103 -19.47 20.74 -4.34
C ASP A 103 -20.52 21.07 -3.26
N ILE A 104 -20.51 20.34 -2.14
CA ILE A 104 -21.40 20.58 -0.99
C ILE A 104 -21.21 21.99 -0.42
N LEU A 105 -19.96 22.46 -0.30
CA LEU A 105 -19.68 23.82 0.17
C LEU A 105 -20.22 24.84 -0.83
N SER A 106 -20.02 24.63 -2.13
CA SER A 106 -20.50 25.54 -3.18
C SER A 106 -22.03 25.67 -3.19
N ASP A 107 -22.76 24.57 -3.02
CA ASP A 107 -24.23 24.54 -2.95
C ASP A 107 -24.79 25.31 -1.74
N ARG A 108 -24.05 25.33 -0.62
CA ARG A 108 -24.42 26.12 0.56
C ARG A 108 -24.28 27.61 0.37
N TYR A 109 -23.44 28.07 -0.56
CA TYR A 109 -23.24 29.50 -0.82
C TYR A 109 -24.17 30.04 -1.92
N THR A 110 -24.83 29.17 -2.69
CA THR A 110 -25.78 29.51 -3.76
C THR A 110 -27.25 29.37 -3.36
N SER A 111 -27.55 28.95 -2.12
CA SER A 111 -28.90 28.92 -1.52
C SER A 111 -29.12 30.09 -0.55
#